data_AF-A0A2H0UKB1-F1
#
_entry.id   AF-A0A2H0UKB1-F1
#
_cell.length_a   1.000
_cell.length_b   1.000
_cell.length_c   1.000
_cell.angle_alpha   90.00
_cell.angle_beta   90.00
_cell.angle_gamma   90.00
#
_symmetry.space_group_name_H-M   'P 1'
#
loop_
_entity.id
_entity.type
_entity.pdbx_description
1 polymer ?
#
loop_
_entity_poly.entity_id
_entity_poly.type
_entity_poly.pdbx_seq_one_letter_code
_entity_poly.pdbx_strand_id
1 'polypeptide(L)'
;MPVIESVRKALRQNEKRRKINASKKLALKKTIKQYHKLLAEDTKKAEAFLSTVYKGLDKAAKTKLIKPNKASRTKSRLAAKLKK
;
A
#
# COMPACT_ATOMS: atom_id res chain seq x y z
N MET A 1 -22.62 0.24 -24.03
CA MET A 1 -23.04 -0.35 -22.74
C MET A 1 -22.97 -1.86 -22.82
N PRO A 2 -22.73 -2.59 -21.72
CA PRO A 2 -22.81 -4.04 -21.74
C PRO A 2 -24.22 -4.53 -22.06
N VAL A 3 -24.33 -5.44 -23.02
CA VAL A 3 -25.59 -6.06 -23.45
C VAL A 3 -26.06 -7.08 -22.40
N ILE A 4 -25.13 -7.86 -21.84
CA ILE A 4 -25.41 -8.89 -20.83
C ILE A 4 -25.56 -8.26 -19.44
N GLU A 5 -26.61 -8.65 -18.70
CA GLU A 5 -26.93 -8.13 -17.37
C GLU A 5 -25.82 -8.36 -16.34
N SER A 6 -25.19 -9.54 -16.35
CA SER A 6 -24.09 -9.90 -15.46
C SER A 6 -22.88 -8.97 -15.65
N VAL A 7 -22.60 -8.58 -16.90
CA VAL A 7 -21.51 -7.65 -17.24
C VAL A 7 -21.86 -6.23 -16.79
N ARG A 8 -23.12 -5.80 -16.93
CA ARG A 8 -23.59 -4.50 -16.41
C ARG A 8 -23.45 -4.42 -14.88
N LYS A 9 -23.73 -5.50 -14.16
CA LYS A 9 -23.50 -5.59 -12.71
C LYS A 9 -22.01 -5.58 -12.37
N ALA A 10 -21.20 -6.35 -13.10
CA ALA A 10 -19.75 -6.39 -12.91
C ALA A 10 -19.09 -5.02 -13.11
N LEU A 11 -19.53 -4.25 -14.12
CA LEU A 11 -19.04 -2.89 -14.39
C LEU A 11 -19.24 -1.97 -13.17
N ARG A 12 -20.46 -1.91 -12.63
CA ARG A 12 -20.77 -1.13 -11.41
C ARG A 12 -19.93 -1.54 -10.21
N GLN A 13 -19.75 -2.85 -10.01
CA GLN A 13 -18.92 -3.37 -8.91
C GLN A 13 -17.44 -3.01 -9.09
N ASN A 14 -16.93 -3.07 -10.33
CA ASN A 14 -15.55 -2.76 -10.65
C ASN A 14 -15.25 -1.29 -10.38
N GLU A 15 -16.10 -0.37 -10.83
CA GLU A 15 -15.95 1.07 -10.56
C GLU A 15 -15.88 1.40 -9.07
N LYS A 16 -16.80 0.83 -8.27
CA LYS A 16 -16.79 0.99 -6.81
C LYS A 16 -15.49 0.45 -6.20
N ARG A 17 -15.06 -0.75 -6.59
CA ARG A 17 -13.80 -1.36 -6.11
C ARG A 17 -12.58 -0.56 -6.54
N ARG A 18 -12.56 -0.05 -7.77
CA ARG A 18 -11.47 0.78 -8.32
C ARG A 18 -11.28 2.05 -7.51
N LYS A 19 -12.37 2.77 -7.19
CA LYS A 19 -12.33 4.00 -6.37
C LYS A 19 -11.74 3.73 -4.98
N ILE A 20 -12.21 2.68 -4.31
CA ILE A 20 -11.72 2.31 -2.97
C ILE A 20 -10.24 1.89 -3.01
N ASN A 21 -9.86 1.05 -3.98
CA ASN A 21 -8.48 0.57 -4.12
C ASN A 21 -7.51 1.68 -4.48
N ALA A 22 -7.93 2.65 -5.30
CA ALA A 22 -7.13 3.83 -5.62
C ALA A 22 -6.82 4.65 -4.36
N SER A 23 -7.82 4.93 -3.52
CA SER A 23 -7.64 5.64 -2.25
C SER A 23 -6.66 4.91 -1.31
N LYS A 24 -6.85 3.60 -1.10
CA LYS A 24 -5.94 2.79 -0.27
C LYS A 24 -4.50 2.77 -0.81
N LYS A 25 -4.35 2.69 -2.13
CA LYS A 25 -3.03 2.70 -2.80
C LYS A 25 -2.33 4.05 -2.63
N LEU A 26 -3.07 5.16 -2.71
CA LEU A 26 -2.54 6.50 -2.48
C LEU A 26 -2.11 6.68 -1.03
N ALA A 27 -2.93 6.25 -0.06
CA ALA A 27 -2.57 6.30 1.36
C ALA A 27 -1.26 5.53 1.63
N LEU A 28 -1.13 4.31 1.09
CA LEU A 28 0.08 3.50 1.24
C LEU A 28 1.32 4.13 0.56
N LYS A 29 1.15 4.78 -0.58
CA LYS A 29 2.26 5.53 -1.22
C LYS A 29 2.67 6.74 -0.37
N LYS A 30 1.70 7.46 0.22
CA LYS A 30 1.97 8.61 1.10
C LYS A 30 2.76 8.19 2.34
N THR A 31 2.36 7.11 3.02
CA THR A 31 3.09 6.62 4.19
C THR A 31 4.52 6.21 3.86
N ILE A 32 4.75 5.52 2.74
CA ILE A 32 6.11 5.17 2.28
C ILE A 32 6.92 6.43 1.95
N LYS A 33 6.32 7.43 1.29
CA LYS A 33 6.99 8.70 0.99
C LYS A 33 7.37 9.45 2.26
N GLN A 34 6.49 9.47 3.26
CA GLN A 34 6.77 10.09 4.56
C GLN A 34 7.93 9.38 5.26
N TYR A 35 7.97 8.05 5.27
CA TYR A 35 9.09 7.29 5.81
C TYR A 35 10.41 7.62 5.11
N HIS A 36 10.41 7.77 3.78
CA HIS A 36 11.61 8.19 3.05
C HIS A 36 12.09 9.60 3.40
N LYS A 37 11.18 10.53 3.70
CA LYS A 37 11.55 11.86 4.19
C LYS A 37 12.15 11.78 5.60
N LEU A 38 11.50 11.04 6.51
CA LEU A 38 11.97 10.86 7.87
C LEU A 38 13.35 10.19 7.91
N LEU A 39 13.63 9.23 7.03
CA LEU A 39 14.94 8.61 6.91
C LEU A 39 16.06 9.61 6.59
N ALA A 40 15.76 10.69 5.87
CA ALA A 40 16.75 11.71 5.50
C ALA A 40 16.97 12.76 6.60
N GLU A 41 15.99 12.97 7.48
CA GLU A 41 16.01 14.00 8.52
C GLU A 41 16.38 13.44 9.90
N ASP A 42 15.73 12.35 10.32
CA ASP A 42 15.79 11.84 11.69
C ASP A 42 15.60 10.32 11.73
N THR A 43 16.70 9.61 11.91
CA THR A 43 16.74 8.14 11.89
C THR A 43 15.96 7.51 13.05
N LYS A 44 15.92 8.14 14.22
CA LYS A 44 15.17 7.64 15.39
C LYS A 44 13.67 7.72 15.15
N LYS A 45 13.19 8.82 14.56
CA LYS A 45 11.78 8.95 14.16
C LYS A 45 11.42 7.99 13.03
N ALA A 46 12.32 7.76 12.09
CA ALA A 46 12.11 6.78 11.03
C ALA A 46 11.94 5.36 11.59
N GLU A 47 12.75 4.96 12.57
CA GLU A 47 12.64 3.65 13.23
C GLU A 47 11.28 3.45 13.92
N ALA A 48 10.82 4.44 14.69
CA ALA A 48 9.49 4.40 15.29
C ALA A 48 8.37 4.34 14.24
N PHE A 49 8.53 5.06 13.12
CA PHE A 49 7.56 5.08 12.03
C PHE A 49 7.52 3.80 11.19
N LEU A 50 8.58 2.98 11.23
CA LEU A 50 8.69 1.73 10.48
C LEU A 50 7.55 0.74 10.81
N SER A 51 7.16 0.66 12.08
CA SER A 51 6.03 -0.19 12.54
C SER A 51 4.72 0.17 11.84
N THR A 52 4.45 1.47 11.67
CA THR A 52 3.28 1.98 10.95
C THR A 52 3.30 1.60 9.47
N VAL A 53 4.48 1.69 8.84
CA VAL A 53 4.65 1.31 7.43
C VAL A 53 4.44 -0.20 7.25
N TYR A 54 4.97 -1.02 8.14
CA TYR A 54 4.77 -2.48 8.10
C TYR A 54 3.31 -2.86 8.26
N LYS A 55 2.62 -2.29 9.25
CA LYS A 55 1.18 -2.48 9.45
C LYS A 55 0.38 -2.11 8.20
N GLY A 56 0.75 -1.04 7.51
CA GLY A 56 0.14 -0.63 6.25
C GLY A 56 0.35 -1.64 5.12
N LEU A 57 1.59 -2.12 4.94
CA LEU A 57 1.95 -3.13 3.94
C LEU A 57 1.24 -4.47 4.18
N ASP A 58 1.15 -4.91 5.43
CA ASP A 58 0.48 -6.17 5.78
C ASP A 58 -1.02 -6.13 5.56
N LYS A 59 -1.67 -5.04 5.95
CA LYS A 59 -3.09 -4.84 5.67
C LYS A 59 -3.37 -4.78 4.16
N ALA A 60 -2.47 -4.16 3.39
CA ALA A 60 -2.58 -4.12 1.93
C ALA A 60 -2.40 -5.50 1.30
N ALA A 61 -1.53 -6.35 1.85
CA ALA A 61 -1.38 -7.74 1.41
C ALA A 61 -2.62 -8.58 1.77
N LYS A 62 -3.12 -8.48 3.01
CA LYS A 62 -4.32 -9.19 3.48
C LYS A 62 -5.56 -8.88 2.64
N THR A 63 -5.74 -7.61 2.28
CA THR A 63 -6.87 -7.16 1.44
C THR A 63 -6.66 -7.40 -0.07
N LYS A 64 -5.58 -8.10 -0.45
CA LYS A 64 -5.20 -8.40 -1.85
C LYS A 64 -5.00 -7.14 -2.71
N LEU A 65 -4.75 -5.98 -2.10
CA LEU A 65 -4.40 -4.75 -2.80
C LEU A 65 -2.99 -4.84 -3.42
N ILE A 66 -2.08 -5.52 -2.73
CA ILE A 66 -0.75 -5.91 -3.23
C ILE A 66 -0.55 -7.41 -3.03
N LYS A 67 0.28 -8.02 -3.87
CA LYS A 67 0.69 -9.42 -3.71
C LYS A 67 1.57 -9.58 -2.46
N PRO A 68 1.53 -10.72 -1.75
CA PRO A 68 2.31 -10.95 -0.54
C PRO A 68 3.81 -10.76 -0.78
N ASN A 69 4.35 -11.31 -1.87
CA ASN A 69 5.77 -11.16 -2.23
C ASN A 69 6.17 -9.69 -2.44
N LYS A 70 5.25 -8.87 -2.96
CA LYS A 70 5.50 -7.43 -3.09
C LYS A 70 5.64 -6.77 -1.73
N ALA A 71 4.76 -7.11 -0.78
CA ALA A 71 4.81 -6.61 0.58
C ALA A 71 6.13 -7.01 1.27
N SER A 72 6.49 -8.29 1.23
CA SER A 72 7.74 -8.81 1.82
C SER A 72 8.97 -8.13 1.21
N ARG A 73 9.03 -8.00 -0.12
CA ARG A 73 10.13 -7.30 -0.81
C ARG A 73 10.24 -5.83 -0.39
N THR A 74 9.11 -5.13 -0.25
CA THR A 74 9.13 -3.75 0.23
C THR A 74 9.58 -3.64 1.69
N LYS A 75 9.12 -4.51 2.59
CA LYS A 75 9.57 -4.49 4.00
C LYS A 75 11.08 -4.68 4.10
N SER A 76 11.60 -5.72 3.44
CA SER A 76 13.05 -6.02 3.42
C SER A 76 13.86 -4.83 2.93
N ARG A 77 13.45 -4.18 1.83
CA ARG A 77 14.14 -3.01 1.29
C ARG A 77 14.08 -1.78 2.22
N LEU A 78 12.97 -1.57 2.92
CA LEU A 78 12.86 -0.45 3.87
C LEU A 78 13.73 -0.70 5.10
N ALA A 79 13.74 -1.92 5.64
CA ALA A 79 14.63 -2.31 6.74
C ALA A 79 16.11 -2.11 6.37
N ALA A 80 16.50 -2.57 5.18
CA ALA A 80 17.88 -2.46 4.70
C ALA A 80 18.33 -0.99 4.56
N LYS A 81 17.42 -0.07 4.24
CA LYS A 81 17.71 1.36 4.16
C LYS A 81 17.90 2.03 5.52
N LEU A 82 17.33 1.48 6.59
CA LEU A 82 17.55 2.00 7.95
C LEU A 82 18.89 1.53 8.52
N LYS A 83 19.35 0.34 8.13
CA LYS A 83 20.62 -0.26 8.58
C LYS A 83 21.85 0.27 7.85
N LYS A 84 21.66 1.00 6.76
CA LYS A 84 22.73 1.53 5.91
C LYS A 84 23.00 2.98 6.31
#